data_AF-V7D8G5-F1
#
_entry.id   AF-V7D8G5-F1
#
_cell.length_a   1.000
_cell.length_b   1.000
_cell.length_c   1.000
_cell.angle_alpha   90.00
_cell.angle_beta   90.00
_cell.angle_gamma   90.00
#
_symmetry.space_group_name_H-M   'P 1'
#
loop_
_entity.id
_entity.type
_entity.pdbx_description
1 polymer ?
#
loop_
_entity_poly.entity_id
_entity_poly.type
_entity_poly.pdbx_seq_one_letter_code
_entity_poly.pdbx_strand_id
1 'polypeptide(L)'
;MHRGLVERMELAGDYSVELSLSGDVFDGFAVCEGRLVTAWLRLQSEAVPVAVLDAVLLSSGDGKRYSLADACDLVSEALQKAVQELVWTCRNDFSAVLEAGSVLFIRRLEVRDEFRSSQLSQNIVDAACVWLTSKCRLALLTLKPFPLQYENIEPVLGSRHYEAYCRGLREDLEKLSLYYSYHFGCLAASLESTLLIKPLNGHRCALSRAGWSFIAAE
;
A
#
# COMPACT_ATOMS: atom_id res chain seq x y z
N MET A 1 -23.60 5.19 -9.88
CA MET A 1 -23.19 5.84 -8.62
C MET A 1 -22.68 4.76 -7.71
N HIS A 2 -21.36 4.60 -7.62
CA HIS A 2 -20.74 3.61 -6.75
C HIS A 2 -20.88 4.08 -5.32
N ARG A 3 -21.74 3.41 -4.55
CA ARG A 3 -21.93 3.71 -3.13
C ARG A 3 -20.66 3.29 -2.39
N GLY A 4 -19.86 4.26 -1.96
CA GLY A 4 -18.77 4.02 -1.04
C GLY A 4 -19.28 3.76 0.38
N LEU A 5 -18.51 3.01 1.15
CA LEU A 5 -18.71 2.83 2.59
C LEU A 5 -17.84 3.85 3.32
N VAL A 6 -18.39 4.49 4.35
CA VAL A 6 -17.63 5.34 5.28
C VAL A 6 -17.98 4.94 6.70
N GLU A 7 -16.98 4.65 7.51
CA GLU A 7 -17.15 4.29 8.92
C GLU A 7 -16.12 5.03 9.78
N ARG A 8 -16.51 5.34 11.02
CA ARG A 8 -15.62 5.98 11.99
C ARG A 8 -15.34 5.01 13.13
N MET A 9 -14.07 4.91 13.51
CA MET A 9 -13.59 4.09 14.62
C MET A 9 -12.88 4.98 15.64
N GLU A 10 -13.24 4.85 16.91
CA GLU A 10 -12.51 5.52 17.99
C GLU A 10 -11.27 4.68 18.37
N LEU A 11 -10.15 5.36 18.58
CA LEU A 11 -8.89 4.79 19.05
C LEU A 11 -8.58 5.33 20.46
N ALA A 12 -7.57 4.74 21.11
CA ALA A 12 -7.09 5.26 22.39
C ALA A 12 -6.52 6.68 22.26
N GLY A 13 -6.64 7.49 23.32
CA GLY A 13 -5.97 8.81 23.41
C GLY A 13 -6.62 9.92 22.58
N ASP A 14 -7.95 10.02 22.58
CA ASP A 14 -8.74 11.02 21.84
C ASP A 14 -8.54 11.02 20.32
N TYR A 15 -8.01 9.92 19.79
CA TYR A 15 -7.87 9.69 18.37
C TYR A 15 -9.11 8.99 17.80
N SER A 16 -9.46 9.34 16.57
CA SER A 16 -10.47 8.63 15.77
C SER A 16 -9.95 8.45 14.36
N VAL A 17 -10.37 7.37 13.68
CA VAL A 17 -10.07 7.14 12.26
C VAL A 17 -11.38 7.13 11.50
N GLU A 18 -11.46 7.97 10.48
CA GLU A 18 -12.49 7.90 9.45
C GLU A 18 -11.96 7.05 8.28
N LEU A 19 -12.65 5.97 7.97
CA LEU A 19 -12.26 4.98 6.97
C LEU A 19 -13.26 5.00 5.83
N SER A 20 -12.78 5.04 4.60
CA SER A 20 -13.62 4.96 3.41
C SER A 20 -13.16 3.87 2.45
N LEU A 21 -14.13 3.25 1.77
CA LEU A 21 -13.94 2.24 0.74
C LEU A 21 -14.88 2.56 -0.43
N SER A 22 -14.33 2.79 -1.62
CA SER A 22 -15.15 3.01 -2.81
C SER A 22 -15.81 1.72 -3.31
N GLY A 23 -16.76 1.85 -4.24
CA GLY A 23 -17.10 0.72 -5.13
C GLY A 23 -15.96 0.41 -6.10
N ASP A 24 -16.17 -0.61 -6.95
CA ASP A 24 -15.19 -0.97 -7.98
C ASP A 24 -15.00 0.17 -8.99
N VAL A 25 -13.76 0.68 -9.08
CA VAL A 25 -13.38 1.76 -9.99
C VAL A 25 -13.05 1.25 -11.39
N PHE A 26 -12.97 -0.07 -11.58
CA PHE A 26 -12.79 -0.69 -12.88
C PHE A 26 -14.12 -1.06 -13.56
N ASP A 27 -15.25 -0.81 -12.90
CA ASP A 27 -16.61 -1.05 -13.41
C ASP A 27 -16.84 -2.49 -13.92
N GLY A 28 -16.18 -3.48 -13.33
CA GLY A 28 -16.25 -4.89 -13.75
C GLY A 28 -15.61 -5.18 -15.11
N PHE A 29 -14.88 -4.24 -15.71
CA PHE A 29 -14.22 -4.46 -17.00
C PHE A 29 -12.89 -5.22 -16.87
N ALA A 30 -12.23 -5.14 -15.72
CA ALA A 30 -10.91 -5.72 -15.49
C ALA A 30 -10.98 -7.13 -14.90
N VAL A 31 -9.89 -7.90 -15.06
CA VAL A 31 -9.69 -9.22 -14.43
C VAL A 31 -9.60 -9.17 -12.90
N CYS A 32 -9.63 -7.98 -12.32
CA CYS A 32 -9.68 -7.73 -10.89
C CYS A 32 -10.71 -6.64 -10.61
N GLU A 33 -11.16 -6.55 -9.37
CA GLU A 33 -11.83 -5.35 -8.85
C GLU A 33 -10.79 -4.43 -8.19
N GLY A 34 -10.94 -3.12 -8.39
CA GLY A 34 -10.11 -2.11 -7.77
C GLY A 34 -10.96 -1.19 -6.92
N ARG A 35 -10.66 -1.07 -5.63
CA ARG A 35 -11.38 -0.16 -4.73
C ARG A 35 -10.41 0.80 -4.08
N LEU A 36 -10.74 2.08 -4.04
CA LEU A 36 -9.97 3.07 -3.32
C LEU A 36 -10.27 2.96 -1.82
N VAL A 37 -9.21 3.02 -1.03
CA VAL A 37 -9.28 3.02 0.43
C VAL A 37 -8.65 4.30 0.93
N THR A 38 -9.35 5.04 1.78
CA THR A 38 -8.73 6.14 2.54
C THR A 38 -8.94 5.93 4.03
N ALA A 39 -7.96 6.34 4.82
CA ALA A 39 -8.08 6.42 6.27
C ALA A 39 -7.54 7.77 6.73
N TRP A 40 -8.34 8.50 7.50
CA TRP A 40 -7.96 9.79 8.07
C TRP A 40 -7.98 9.68 9.59
N LEU A 41 -6.79 9.64 10.18
CA LEU A 41 -6.62 9.68 11.63
C LEU A 41 -6.72 11.13 12.10
N ARG A 42 -7.61 11.41 13.05
CA ARG A 42 -7.86 12.73 13.63
C ARG A 42 -7.69 12.68 15.14
N LEU A 43 -7.02 13.68 15.68
CA LEU A 43 -7.04 13.99 17.10
C LEU A 43 -8.18 14.97 17.35
N GLN A 44 -9.01 14.77 18.39
CA GLN A 44 -10.19 15.62 18.63
C GLN A 44 -9.88 17.12 18.79
N SER A 45 -8.68 17.46 19.26
CA SER A 45 -8.23 18.85 19.40
C SER A 45 -7.73 19.48 18.10
N GLU A 46 -7.55 18.70 17.03
CA GLU A 46 -7.00 19.14 15.75
C GLU A 46 -8.09 19.31 14.69
N ALA A 47 -8.04 20.41 13.94
CA ALA A 47 -8.99 20.66 12.85
C ALA A 47 -8.71 19.81 11.59
N VAL A 48 -7.47 19.35 11.42
CA VAL A 48 -7.02 18.59 10.25
C VAL A 48 -6.49 17.22 10.66
N PRO A 49 -6.56 16.20 9.77
CA PRO A 49 -6.02 14.87 10.05
C PRO A 49 -4.55 14.94 10.49
N VAL A 50 -4.19 14.15 11.50
CA VAL A 50 -2.82 13.99 11.99
C VAL A 50 -2.05 12.96 11.15
N ALA A 51 -2.76 11.99 10.58
CA ALA A 51 -2.21 11.03 9.64
C ALA A 51 -3.24 10.68 8.55
N VAL A 52 -2.73 10.39 7.36
CA VAL A 52 -3.51 10.03 6.18
C VAL A 52 -2.92 8.77 5.57
N LEU A 53 -3.80 7.84 5.23
CA LEU A 53 -3.48 6.66 4.42
C LEU A 53 -4.35 6.70 3.17
N ASP A 54 -3.73 6.62 2.01
CA ASP A 54 -4.40 6.36 0.75
C ASP A 54 -3.90 5.03 0.18
N ALA A 55 -4.83 4.18 -0.21
CA ALA A 55 -4.53 2.84 -0.68
C ALA A 55 -5.51 2.38 -1.77
N VAL A 56 -5.14 1.28 -2.42
CA VAL A 56 -5.97 0.59 -3.41
C VAL A 56 -6.08 -0.86 -2.99
N LEU A 57 -7.30 -1.34 -2.87
CA LEU A 57 -7.61 -2.73 -2.61
C LEU A 57 -7.90 -3.42 -3.94
N LEU A 58 -7.05 -4.39 -4.30
CA LEU A 58 -7.22 -5.22 -5.48
C LEU A 58 -7.81 -6.57 -5.06
N SER A 59 -8.89 -6.99 -5.68
CA SER A 59 -9.56 -8.28 -5.41
C SER A 59 -9.79 -9.05 -6.70
N SER A 60 -10.03 -10.36 -6.63
CA SER A 60 -10.46 -11.12 -7.81
C SER A 60 -11.70 -10.51 -8.44
N GLY A 61 -11.74 -10.49 -9.78
CA GLY A 61 -12.87 -9.98 -10.55
C GLY A 61 -13.12 -10.87 -11.77
N ASP A 62 -14.31 -10.74 -12.34
CA ASP A 62 -14.76 -11.58 -13.46
C ASP A 62 -14.60 -10.92 -14.85
N GLY A 63 -14.12 -9.68 -14.87
CA GLY A 63 -13.92 -8.93 -16.11
C GLY A 63 -12.80 -9.52 -16.95
N LYS A 64 -12.80 -9.18 -18.24
CA LYS A 64 -11.88 -9.77 -19.24
C LYS A 64 -11.26 -8.76 -20.18
N ARG A 65 -11.65 -7.48 -20.07
CA ARG A 65 -11.27 -6.43 -21.03
C ARG A 65 -9.86 -5.92 -20.76
N TYR A 66 -9.53 -5.72 -19.48
CA TYR A 66 -8.24 -5.19 -19.06
C TYR A 66 -7.48 -6.24 -18.27
N SER A 67 -6.19 -6.43 -18.60
CA SER A 67 -5.28 -7.18 -17.76
C SER A 67 -5.09 -6.48 -16.41
N LEU A 68 -4.50 -7.18 -15.44
CA LEU A 68 -4.24 -6.60 -14.11
C LEU A 68 -3.42 -5.30 -14.20
N ALA A 69 -2.35 -5.29 -14.99
CA ALA A 69 -1.51 -4.11 -15.15
C ALA A 69 -2.26 -2.96 -15.84
N ASP A 70 -3.02 -3.26 -16.90
CA ASP A 70 -3.78 -2.23 -17.63
C ASP A 70 -4.87 -1.61 -16.76
N ALA A 71 -5.52 -2.42 -15.91
CA ALA A 71 -6.51 -1.94 -14.97
C ALA A 71 -5.88 -1.00 -13.94
N CYS A 72 -4.72 -1.37 -13.39
CA CYS A 72 -4.00 -0.54 -12.43
C CYS A 72 -3.57 0.82 -13.01
N ASP A 73 -3.28 0.91 -14.31
CA ASP A 73 -2.94 2.15 -14.99
C ASP A 73 -4.10 3.17 -14.99
N LEU A 74 -5.36 2.69 -14.99
CA LEU A 74 -6.55 3.54 -14.85
C LEU A 74 -6.59 4.30 -13.52
N VAL A 75 -5.88 3.81 -12.50
CA VAL A 75 -5.78 4.44 -11.17
C VAL A 75 -4.51 5.28 -11.06
N SER A 76 -3.35 4.70 -11.40
CA SER A 76 -2.10 5.44 -11.59
C SER A 76 -1.01 4.56 -12.21
N GLU A 77 -0.12 5.20 -12.99
CA GLU A 77 1.10 4.57 -13.50
C GLU A 77 1.98 3.99 -12.37
N ALA A 78 2.02 4.66 -11.22
CA ALA A 78 2.77 4.18 -10.05
C ALA A 78 2.21 2.84 -9.51
N LEU A 79 0.88 2.69 -9.48
CA LEU A 79 0.25 1.43 -9.10
C LEU A 79 0.53 0.34 -10.13
N GLN A 80 0.38 0.65 -11.42
CA GLN A 80 0.71 -0.28 -12.51
C GLN A 80 2.13 -0.82 -12.37
N LYS A 81 3.14 0.06 -12.26
CA LYS A 81 4.55 -0.33 -12.12
C LYS A 81 4.79 -1.21 -10.90
N ALA A 82 4.19 -0.85 -9.76
CA ALA A 82 4.37 -1.61 -8.54
C ALA A 82 3.69 -2.99 -8.60
N VAL A 83 2.53 -3.09 -9.25
CA VAL A 83 1.84 -4.38 -9.47
C VAL A 83 2.60 -5.24 -10.48
N GLN A 84 3.16 -4.65 -11.55
CA GLN A 84 4.04 -5.38 -12.47
C GLN A 84 5.28 -5.93 -11.75
N GLU A 85 5.93 -5.11 -10.92
CA GLU A 85 7.06 -5.55 -10.09
C GLU A 85 6.65 -6.68 -9.13
N LEU A 86 5.48 -6.57 -8.50
CA LEU A 86 4.93 -7.59 -7.61
C LEU A 86 4.69 -8.93 -8.33
N VAL A 87 4.08 -8.88 -9.53
CA VAL A 87 3.80 -10.06 -10.37
C VAL A 87 5.09 -10.69 -10.86
N TRP A 88 6.05 -9.90 -11.34
CA TRP A 88 7.34 -10.41 -11.84
C TRP A 88 8.20 -11.05 -10.76
N THR A 89 8.12 -10.52 -9.54
CA THR A 89 8.85 -11.08 -8.40
C THR A 89 8.08 -12.19 -7.69
N CYS A 90 6.82 -12.43 -8.04
CA CYS A 90 6.06 -13.56 -7.51
C CYS A 90 6.49 -14.84 -8.20
N ARG A 91 7.04 -15.78 -7.43
CA ARG A 91 7.43 -17.12 -7.92
C ARG A 91 6.23 -18.02 -8.17
N ASN A 92 5.14 -17.76 -7.45
CA ASN A 92 3.86 -18.42 -7.69
C ASN A 92 3.06 -17.57 -8.69
N ASP A 93 2.00 -18.15 -9.28
CA ASP A 93 1.06 -17.34 -10.05
C ASP A 93 0.39 -16.31 -9.11
N PHE A 94 0.52 -15.02 -9.45
CA PHE A 94 -0.08 -13.93 -8.66
C PHE A 94 -1.61 -14.04 -8.60
N SER A 95 -2.24 -14.71 -9.57
CA SER A 95 -3.67 -15.02 -9.53
C SER A 95 -4.05 -15.77 -8.24
N ALA A 96 -3.21 -16.71 -7.79
CA ALA A 96 -3.44 -17.48 -6.57
C ALA A 96 -3.45 -16.61 -5.30
N VAL A 97 -2.75 -15.47 -5.33
CA VAL A 97 -2.74 -14.50 -4.22
C VAL A 97 -4.09 -13.78 -4.16
N LEU A 98 -4.59 -13.33 -5.32
CA LEU A 98 -5.90 -12.68 -5.42
C LEU A 98 -7.05 -13.65 -5.09
N GLU A 99 -6.94 -14.91 -5.48
CA GLU A 99 -7.86 -15.98 -5.09
C GLU A 99 -7.85 -16.24 -3.58
N ALA A 100 -6.67 -16.16 -2.95
CA ALA A 100 -6.56 -16.27 -1.50
C ALA A 100 -7.15 -15.07 -0.76
N GLY A 101 -7.19 -13.89 -1.39
CA GLY A 101 -7.83 -12.69 -0.82
C GLY A 101 -7.32 -11.41 -1.46
N SER A 102 -7.89 -10.30 -1.02
CA SER A 102 -7.58 -8.97 -1.53
C SER A 102 -6.16 -8.54 -1.15
N VAL A 103 -5.52 -7.82 -2.08
CA VAL A 103 -4.20 -7.20 -1.92
C VAL A 103 -4.38 -5.71 -1.64
N LEU A 104 -3.95 -5.26 -0.48
CA LEU A 104 -3.97 -3.85 -0.08
C LEU A 104 -2.67 -3.16 -0.50
N PHE A 105 -2.73 -2.31 -1.50
CA PHE A 105 -1.62 -1.48 -1.94
C PHE A 105 -1.66 -0.11 -1.27
N ILE A 106 -0.75 0.17 -0.33
CA ILE A 106 -0.62 1.50 0.28
C ILE A 106 0.14 2.41 -0.69
N ARG A 107 -0.55 3.43 -1.20
CA ARG A 107 0.01 4.45 -2.09
C ARG A 107 0.67 5.58 -1.31
N ARG A 108 0.07 5.93 -0.18
CA ARG A 108 0.47 7.07 0.65
C ARG A 108 0.22 6.71 2.10
N LEU A 109 1.21 6.98 2.94
CA LEU A 109 1.09 6.93 4.39
C LEU A 109 1.87 8.10 4.96
N GLU A 110 1.14 9.05 5.53
CA GLU A 110 1.69 10.30 6.03
C GLU A 110 1.28 10.53 7.46
N VAL A 111 2.24 11.04 8.24
CA VAL A 111 2.02 11.55 9.59
C VAL A 111 2.59 12.96 9.62
N ARG A 112 1.79 13.92 10.09
CA ARG A 112 2.23 15.31 10.28
C ARG A 112 3.49 15.36 11.15
N ASP A 113 4.38 16.29 10.82
CA ASP A 113 5.76 16.35 11.33
C ASP A 113 5.84 16.41 12.86
N GLU A 114 4.99 17.22 13.46
CA GLU A 114 4.85 17.39 14.90
C GLU A 114 4.33 16.14 15.63
N PHE A 115 3.83 15.13 14.90
CA PHE A 115 3.35 13.85 15.41
C PHE A 115 4.21 12.65 14.97
N ARG A 116 5.32 12.84 14.24
CA ARG A 116 6.13 11.74 13.67
C ARG A 116 6.69 10.74 14.68
N SER A 117 6.87 11.12 15.94
CA SER A 117 7.45 10.27 17.00
C SER A 117 6.50 9.24 17.59
N SER A 118 5.25 9.22 17.13
CA SER A 118 4.19 8.39 17.69
C SER A 118 3.93 7.15 16.82
N GLN A 119 3.38 6.09 17.42
CA GLN A 119 2.96 4.86 16.72
C GLN A 119 1.76 5.08 15.78
N LEU A 120 1.48 6.32 15.35
CA LEU A 120 0.26 6.67 14.63
C LEU A 120 0.18 6.11 13.21
N SER A 121 1.32 6.01 12.52
CA SER A 121 1.42 5.33 11.22
C SER A 121 1.04 3.84 11.34
N GLN A 122 1.43 3.20 12.44
CA GLN A 122 1.05 1.83 12.75
C GLN A 122 -0.43 1.74 13.09
N ASN A 123 -0.92 2.61 13.98
CA ASN A 123 -2.32 2.65 14.39
C ASN A 123 -3.28 2.82 13.20
N ILE A 124 -2.98 3.71 12.25
CA ILE A 124 -3.85 3.95 11.11
C ILE A 124 -3.85 2.76 10.12
N VAL A 125 -2.70 2.11 9.90
CA VAL A 125 -2.60 0.91 9.06
C VAL A 125 -3.31 -0.26 9.71
N ASP A 126 -3.12 -0.47 11.02
CA ASP A 126 -3.76 -1.56 11.76
C ASP A 126 -5.28 -1.35 11.82
N ALA A 127 -5.75 -0.13 12.07
CA ALA A 127 -7.17 0.21 12.02
C ALA A 127 -7.76 -0.08 10.62
N ALA A 128 -7.08 0.34 9.55
CA ALA A 128 -7.51 0.06 8.19
C ALA A 128 -7.54 -1.46 7.89
N CYS A 129 -6.51 -2.21 8.28
CA CYS A 129 -6.46 -3.66 8.09
C CYS A 129 -7.57 -4.39 8.85
N VAL A 130 -7.79 -4.05 10.13
CA VAL A 130 -8.86 -4.62 10.97
C VAL A 130 -10.22 -4.34 10.34
N TRP A 131 -10.45 -3.10 9.95
CA TRP A 131 -11.70 -2.69 9.32
C TRP A 131 -11.94 -3.41 8.00
N LEU A 132 -10.96 -3.42 7.09
CA LEU A 132 -11.07 -4.09 5.80
C LEU A 132 -11.26 -5.61 5.95
N THR A 133 -10.65 -6.23 6.96
CA THR A 133 -10.84 -7.65 7.27
C THR A 133 -12.30 -7.97 7.67
N SER A 134 -13.04 -7.00 8.21
CA SER A 134 -14.48 -7.15 8.45
C SER A 134 -15.34 -7.07 7.19
N LYS A 135 -14.78 -6.60 6.06
CA LYS A 135 -15.49 -6.41 4.79
C LYS A 135 -15.09 -7.42 3.72
N CYS A 136 -13.85 -7.91 3.77
CA CYS A 136 -13.28 -8.84 2.80
C CYS A 136 -12.11 -9.63 3.41
N ARG A 137 -11.74 -10.74 2.77
CA ARG A 137 -10.52 -11.46 3.14
C ARG A 137 -9.30 -10.72 2.59
N LEU A 138 -8.40 -10.28 3.45
CA LEU A 138 -7.10 -9.73 3.02
C LEU A 138 -6.04 -10.84 2.94
N ALA A 139 -5.25 -10.86 1.88
CA ALA A 139 -4.16 -11.81 1.69
C ALA A 139 -2.79 -11.16 1.85
N LEU A 140 -2.63 -9.95 1.32
CA LEU A 140 -1.34 -9.29 1.23
C LEU A 140 -1.49 -7.78 1.42
N LEU A 141 -0.57 -7.18 2.17
CA LEU A 141 -0.32 -5.75 2.15
C LEU A 141 0.95 -5.51 1.35
N THR A 142 0.95 -4.51 0.49
CA THR A 142 2.11 -4.11 -0.28
C THR A 142 2.22 -2.59 -0.30
N LEU A 143 3.45 -2.08 -0.32
CA LEU A 143 3.71 -0.64 -0.41
C LEU A 143 5.05 -0.41 -1.08
N LYS A 144 5.16 0.71 -1.80
CA LYS A 144 6.44 1.19 -2.31
C LYS A 144 6.87 2.40 -1.49
N PRO A 145 7.98 2.31 -0.73
CA PRO A 145 8.48 3.45 0.02
C PRO A 145 8.76 4.60 -0.94
N PHE A 146 8.28 5.79 -0.60
CA PHE A 146 8.57 7.01 -1.33
C PHE A 146 8.69 8.16 -0.33
N PRO A 147 9.85 8.80 -0.19
CA PRO A 147 9.99 9.93 0.69
C PRO A 147 9.40 11.16 0.00
N LEU A 148 8.29 11.65 0.53
CA LEU A 148 7.44 12.68 -0.10
C LEU A 148 8.13 14.03 -0.24
N GLN A 149 9.19 14.30 0.53
CA GLN A 149 10.02 15.48 0.31
C GLN A 149 10.66 15.51 -1.07
N TYR A 150 10.70 14.37 -1.78
CA TYR A 150 11.16 14.25 -3.17
C TYR A 150 10.06 14.46 -4.21
N GLU A 151 8.81 14.62 -3.80
CA GLU A 151 7.69 14.90 -4.69
C GLU A 151 7.90 16.27 -5.36
N ASN A 152 7.93 16.28 -6.70
CA ASN A 152 8.07 17.48 -7.53
C ASN A 152 9.39 18.28 -7.37
N ILE A 153 10.43 17.70 -6.77
CA ILE A 153 11.74 18.38 -6.61
C ILE A 153 12.89 17.72 -7.40
N GLU A 154 12.56 16.84 -8.35
CA GLU A 154 13.57 16.19 -9.19
C GLU A 154 14.31 17.22 -10.07
N PRO A 155 15.64 17.34 -9.94
CA PRO A 155 16.42 18.26 -10.76
C PRO A 155 16.59 17.72 -12.19
N VAL A 156 16.91 18.61 -13.13
CA VAL A 156 17.16 18.22 -14.53
C VAL A 156 18.25 17.15 -14.61
N LEU A 157 17.96 16.10 -15.38
CA LEU A 157 18.88 15.00 -15.66
C LEU A 157 20.23 15.53 -16.17
N GLY A 158 21.33 15.10 -15.55
CA GLY A 158 22.68 15.52 -15.89
C GLY A 158 23.13 16.85 -15.27
N SER A 159 22.28 17.53 -14.49
CA SER A 159 22.72 18.70 -13.72
C SER A 159 23.66 18.30 -12.57
N ARG A 160 24.49 19.24 -12.12
CA ARG A 160 25.40 19.04 -10.96
C ARG A 160 24.67 18.63 -9.66
N HIS A 161 23.38 18.92 -9.55
CA HIS A 161 22.56 18.61 -8.37
C HIS A 161 21.89 17.23 -8.46
N TYR A 162 21.86 16.62 -9.66
CA TYR A 162 21.20 15.35 -9.90
C TYR A 162 21.85 14.20 -9.12
N GLU A 163 23.18 14.12 -9.09
CA GLU A 163 23.87 13.07 -8.33
C GLU A 163 23.62 13.16 -6.82
N ALA A 164 23.60 14.39 -6.28
CA ALA A 164 23.31 14.64 -4.86
C ALA A 164 21.85 14.29 -4.52
N TYR A 165 20.91 14.67 -5.40
CA TYR A 165 19.51 14.27 -5.31
C TYR A 165 19.35 12.75 -5.29
N CYS A 166 19.93 12.04 -6.27
CA CYS A 166 19.85 10.59 -6.35
C CYS A 166 20.50 9.88 -5.14
N ARG A 167 21.53 10.49 -4.54
CA ARG A 167 22.14 9.95 -3.31
C ARG A 167 21.22 10.12 -2.11
N GLY A 168 20.72 11.33 -1.88
CA GLY A 168 19.79 11.60 -0.78
C GLY A 168 18.51 10.76 -0.88
N LEU A 169 17.92 10.67 -2.08
CA LEU A 169 16.73 9.85 -2.34
C LEU A 169 16.98 8.39 -1.96
N ARG A 170 18.13 7.83 -2.35
CA ARG A 170 18.50 6.45 -2.00
C ARG A 170 18.64 6.25 -0.49
N GLU A 171 19.32 7.15 0.20
CA GLU A 171 19.49 7.09 1.66
C GLU A 171 18.14 7.18 2.39
N ASP A 172 17.25 8.07 1.96
CA ASP A 172 15.94 8.22 2.60
C ASP A 172 14.98 7.07 2.26
N LEU A 173 15.07 6.51 1.04
CA LEU A 173 14.37 5.27 0.68
C LEU A 173 14.81 4.09 1.53
N GLU A 174 16.10 3.95 1.79
CA GLU A 174 16.64 2.90 2.66
C GLU A 174 16.12 3.05 4.09
N LYS A 175 16.18 4.27 4.66
CA LYS A 175 15.62 4.56 5.99
C LYS A 175 14.13 4.25 6.08
N LEU A 176 13.34 4.67 5.10
CA LEU A 176 11.91 4.36 5.06
C LEU A 176 11.66 2.86 4.91
N SER A 177 12.46 2.16 4.10
CA SER A 177 12.31 0.71 3.92
C SER A 177 12.60 -0.05 5.21
N LEU A 178 13.64 0.36 5.95
CA LEU A 178 13.97 -0.17 7.27
C LEU A 178 12.87 0.13 8.29
N TYR A 179 12.35 1.36 8.29
CA TYR A 179 11.21 1.75 9.11
C TYR A 179 10.00 0.85 8.84
N TYR A 180 9.63 0.66 7.57
CA TYR A 180 8.48 -0.16 7.21
C TYR A 180 8.68 -1.64 7.57
N SER A 181 9.89 -2.15 7.35
CA SER A 181 10.24 -3.53 7.70
C SER A 181 10.19 -3.75 9.23
N TYR A 182 10.70 -2.80 10.01
CA TYR A 182 10.72 -2.90 11.47
C TYR A 182 9.33 -2.74 12.11
N HIS A 183 8.59 -1.68 11.74
CA HIS A 183 7.31 -1.36 12.39
C HIS A 183 6.14 -2.17 11.87
N PHE A 184 6.13 -2.52 10.58
CA PHE A 184 5.01 -3.27 10.00
C PHE A 184 5.36 -4.74 9.75
N GLY A 185 6.61 -5.15 9.89
CA GLY A 185 7.03 -6.53 9.57
C GLY A 185 7.03 -6.80 8.06
N CYS A 186 7.17 -5.76 7.24
CA CYS A 186 7.26 -5.93 5.79
C CYS A 186 8.60 -6.55 5.38
N LEU A 187 8.59 -7.22 4.23
CA LEU A 187 9.76 -7.79 3.59
C LEU A 187 9.87 -7.25 2.16
N ALA A 188 11.07 -7.13 1.61
CA ALA A 188 11.23 -6.76 0.20
C ALA A 188 10.72 -7.87 -0.73
N ALA A 189 10.09 -7.54 -1.86
CA ALA A 189 9.56 -8.53 -2.80
C ALA A 189 10.68 -9.35 -3.51
N SER A 190 11.90 -8.81 -3.55
CA SER A 190 13.12 -9.50 -3.96
C SER A 190 14.33 -8.78 -3.34
N LEU A 191 15.55 -9.31 -3.54
CA LEU A 191 16.78 -8.67 -3.03
C LEU A 191 17.09 -7.32 -3.68
N GLU A 192 16.56 -7.06 -4.87
CA GLU A 192 16.79 -5.84 -5.65
C GLU A 192 15.55 -4.93 -5.68
N SER A 193 14.43 -5.41 -5.13
CA SER A 193 13.16 -4.70 -5.14
C SER A 193 13.09 -3.70 -3.98
N THR A 194 12.56 -2.52 -4.28
CA THR A 194 12.15 -1.55 -3.25
C THR A 194 10.70 -1.73 -2.83
N LEU A 195 9.95 -2.59 -3.52
CA LEU A 195 8.58 -2.94 -3.16
C LEU A 195 8.60 -3.80 -1.89
N LEU A 196 7.80 -3.41 -0.91
CA LEU A 196 7.68 -4.12 0.35
C LEU A 196 6.32 -4.82 0.42
N ILE A 197 6.34 -6.07 0.91
CA ILE A 197 5.18 -6.94 1.04
C ILE A 197 5.06 -7.48 2.45
N LYS A 198 3.83 -7.71 2.90
CA LYS A 198 3.49 -8.32 4.18
C LYS A 198 2.31 -9.27 3.98
N PRO A 199 2.45 -10.58 4.24
CA PRO A 199 1.30 -11.46 4.23
C PRO A 199 0.36 -11.11 5.40
N LEU A 200 -0.94 -11.20 5.17
CA LEU A 200 -1.98 -10.94 6.16
C LEU A 200 -2.77 -12.21 6.48
N ASN A 201 -3.63 -12.17 7.50
CA ASN A 201 -4.59 -13.24 7.83
C ASN A 201 -4.00 -14.66 7.87
N GLY A 202 -2.88 -14.81 8.57
CA GLY A 202 -2.22 -16.08 8.79
C GLY A 202 -1.31 -16.53 7.65
N HIS A 203 -1.41 -15.95 6.45
CA HIS A 203 -0.57 -16.30 5.32
C HIS A 203 0.92 -16.10 5.61
N ARG A 204 1.77 -16.79 4.84
CA ARG A 204 3.23 -16.67 4.92
C ARG A 204 3.81 -16.31 3.57
N CYS A 205 4.88 -15.52 3.59
CA CYS A 205 5.72 -15.26 2.43
C CYS A 205 7.10 -15.87 2.67
N ALA A 206 7.61 -16.61 1.69
CA ALA A 206 9.01 -17.02 1.68
C ALA A 206 9.76 -16.23 0.62
N LEU A 207 10.97 -15.79 0.97
CA LEU A 207 11.84 -15.03 0.08
C LEU A 207 13.01 -15.85 -0.40
N SER A 208 13.39 -15.60 -1.64
CA SER A 208 14.55 -16.19 -2.30
C SER A 208 15.16 -15.20 -3.28
N ARG A 209 16.32 -15.55 -3.85
CA ARG A 209 16.97 -14.72 -4.88
C ARG A 209 16.07 -14.48 -6.10
N ALA A 210 15.18 -15.42 -6.40
CA ALA A 210 14.25 -15.35 -7.52
C ALA A 210 12.94 -14.59 -7.20
N GLY A 211 12.84 -13.96 -6.02
CA GLY A 211 11.64 -13.28 -5.56
C GLY A 211 10.92 -14.02 -4.44
N TRP A 212 9.62 -13.79 -4.31
CA TRP A 212 8.79 -14.21 -3.19
C TRP A 212 7.78 -15.29 -3.58
N SER A 213 7.41 -16.16 -2.65
CA SER A 213 6.31 -17.12 -2.82
C SER A 213 5.27 -16.93 -1.72
N PHE A 214 3.99 -17.02 -2.12
CA PHE A 214 2.85 -16.93 -1.23
C PHE A 214 2.43 -18.32 -0.77
N ILE A 215 2.42 -18.55 0.54
CA ILE A 215 2.16 -19.86 1.15
C ILE A 215 0.93 -19.71 2.03
N ALA A 216 -0.11 -20.52 1.76
CA ALA A 216 -1.24 -20.65 2.66
C ALA A 216 -0.73 -21.20 4.01
N ALA A 217 -1.11 -20.57 5.12
CA ALA A 217 -0.85 -21.19 6.42
C ALA A 217 -1.80 -22.35 6.64
N GLU A 218 -1.24 -23.43 7.17
CA GLU A 218 -1.95 -24.61 7.70
C GLU A 218 -2.79 -24.24 8.92
#